data_AF-A0A183G292-F1
#
_entry.id   AF-A0A183G292-F1
#
_cell.length_a   1.000
_cell.length_b   1.000
_cell.length_c   1.000
_cell.angle_alpha   90.00
_cell.angle_beta   90.00
_cell.angle_gamma   90.00
#
_symmetry.space_group_name_H-M   'P 1'
#
loop_
_entity.id
_entity.type
_entity.pdbx_description
1 polymer ?
#
loop_
_entity_poly.entity_id
_entity_poly.type
_entity_poly.pdbx_seq_one_letter_code
_entity_poly.pdbx_strand_id
1 'polypeptide(L)' 'METKVPRWKAGVTRLDRVRNDAIRQRFGVAPIAEKLREARLGWYGHALRANDDTVRKIGLNLEVPGKRPRDARGNVG' A
#
# COMPACT_ATOMS: atom_id res chain seq x y z
N MET A 1 2.57 -10.48 -6.30
CA MET A 1 3.43 -11.12 -7.31
C MET A 1 4.35 -10.08 -7.92
N GLU A 2 5.51 -9.69 -7.35
CA GLU A 2 6.18 -8.50 -7.94
C GLU A 2 7.65 -8.18 -7.59
N THR A 3 8.52 -9.17 -7.45
CA THR A 3 9.97 -8.88 -7.32
C THR A 3 10.89 -9.86 -8.04
N LYS A 4 10.55 -11.16 -8.07
CA LYS A 4 11.38 -12.18 -8.72
C LYS A 4 11.33 -12.12 -10.25
N VAL A 5 10.15 -11.94 -10.85
CA VAL A 5 9.96 -12.06 -12.30
C VAL A 5 10.70 -10.98 -13.10
N PRO A 6 10.62 -9.67 -12.77
CA PRO A 6 11.30 -8.64 -13.55
C PRO A 6 12.82 -8.77 -13.46
N ARG A 7 13.32 -9.13 -12.28
CA ARG A 7 14.76 -9.23 -12.02
C ARG A 7 15.39 -10.46 -12.69
N TRP A 8 14.69 -11.60 -12.68
CA TRP A 8 15.09 -12.79 -13.45
C TRP A 8 15.07 -12.53 -14.96
N LYS A 9 14.00 -11.93 -15.49
CA LYS A 9 13.94 -11.53 -16.91
C LYS A 9 15.00 -10.50 -17.30
N ALA A 10 15.44 -9.68 -16.35
CA ALA A 10 16.51 -8.72 -16.57
C ALA A 10 17.91 -9.36 -16.60
N GLY A 11 18.07 -10.61 -16.12
CA GLY A 11 19.38 -11.23 -15.88
C GLY A 11 20.16 -10.60 -14.72
N VAL A 12 19.50 -9.82 -13.85
CA VAL A 12 20.17 -9.03 -12.82
C VAL A 12 20.29 -9.84 -11.53
N THR A 13 21.53 -10.12 -11.14
CA THR A 13 21.90 -10.85 -9.92
C THR A 13 22.00 -9.91 -8.73
N ARG A 14 22.06 -10.45 -7.51
CA ARG A 14 22.21 -9.63 -6.28
C ARG A 14 23.53 -8.84 -6.25
N LEU A 15 24.58 -9.33 -6.93
CA LEU A 15 25.90 -8.69 -6.98
C LEU A 15 25.90 -7.38 -7.76
N ASP A 16 25.03 -7.26 -8.76
CA ASP A 16 24.93 -6.07 -9.60
C ASP A 16 24.43 -4.84 -8.84
N ARG A 17 23.87 -5.03 -7.63
CA ARG A 17 23.36 -3.96 -6.74
C ARG A 17 22.41 -2.96 -7.42
N VAL A 18 21.82 -3.33 -8.57
CA VAL A 18 20.86 -2.51 -9.30
C VAL A 18 19.58 -2.37 -8.47
N ARG A 19 19.15 -1.12 -8.30
CA ARG A 19 17.91 -0.77 -7.60
C ARG A 19 16.70 -1.30 -8.36
N ASN A 20 15.69 -1.77 -7.62
CA ASN A 20 14.47 -2.30 -8.23
C ASN A 20 13.72 -1.26 -9.09
N ASP A 21 13.83 0.03 -8.77
CA ASP A 21 13.14 1.07 -9.54
C ASP A 21 13.72 1.23 -10.94
N ALA A 22 15.03 1.05 -11.11
CA ALA A 22 15.67 1.02 -12.43
C ALA A 22 15.22 -0.21 -13.24
N ILE A 23 15.08 -1.37 -12.59
CA ILE A 23 14.55 -2.58 -13.24
C ILE A 23 13.09 -2.35 -13.66
N ARG A 24 12.28 -1.78 -12.79
CA ARG A 24 10.87 -1.47 -13.08
C ARG A 24 10.71 -0.50 -14.24
N GLN A 25 11.50 0.58 -14.25
CA GLN A 25 11.51 1.56 -15.35
C GLN A 25 11.82 0.88 -16.68
N ARG A 26 12.82 -0.01 -16.71
CA ARG A 26 13.17 -0.79 -17.92
C ARG A 26 12.01 -1.63 -18.47
N PHE A 27 11.14 -2.16 -17.60
CA PHE A 27 10.00 -2.98 -17.99
C PHE A 27 8.65 -2.24 -18.01
N GLY A 28 8.65 -0.92 -17.76
CA GLY A 28 7.41 -0.14 -17.65
C GLY A 28 6.50 -0.56 -16.50
N VAL A 29 7.05 -1.20 -15.46
CA VAL A 29 6.27 -1.67 -14.31
C VAL A 29 6.09 -0.52 -13.31
N ALA A 30 4.84 -0.14 -13.04
CA ALA A 30 4.54 0.89 -12.05
C ALA A 30 5.04 0.50 -10.64
N PRO A 31 5.52 1.45 -9.83
CA PRO A 31 5.82 1.19 -8.42
C PRO A 31 4.61 0.63 -7.66
N ILE A 32 4.87 -0.27 -6.70
CA ILE A 32 3.81 -0.88 -5.90
C ILE A 32 3.00 0.15 -5.09
N ALA A 33 3.64 1.25 -4.69
CA ALA A 33 2.96 2.34 -4.00
C ALA A 33 1.86 2.98 -4.88
N GLU A 34 2.09 3.09 -6.18
CA GLU A 34 1.10 3.59 -7.13
C GLU A 34 -0.05 2.60 -7.31
N LYS A 35 0.25 1.30 -7.43
CA LYS A 35 -0.80 0.26 -7.50
C LYS A 35 -1.66 0.20 -6.23
N LEU A 36 -1.04 0.35 -5.07
CA LEU A 36 -1.77 0.44 -3.80
C LEU A 36 -2.61 1.72 -3.72
N ARG A 37 -2.10 2.85 -4.21
CA ARG A 37 -2.86 4.09 -4.30
C ARG A 37 -4.07 3.94 -5.24
N GLU A 38 -3.86 3.38 -6.42
CA GLU A 38 -4.89 3.11 -7.43
C GLU A 38 -5.99 2.20 -6.86
N ALA A 39 -5.62 1.06 -6.26
CA ALA A 39 -6.57 0.15 -5.63
C ALA A 39 -7.36 0.83 -4.50
N ARG A 40 -6.69 1.64 -3.68
CA ARG A 40 -7.32 2.39 -2.59
C ARG A 40 -8.28 3.45 -3.11
N LEU A 41 -7.92 4.18 -4.16
CA LEU A 41 -8.80 5.16 -4.79
C LEU A 41 -10.01 4.51 -5.46
N GLY A 42 -9.80 3.39 -6.15
CA GLY A 42 -10.89 2.56 -6.66
C GLY A 42 -11.80 2.09 -5.53
N TRP A 43 -11.22 1.76 -4.37
CA TRP A 43 -11.99 1.42 -3.20
C TRP A 43 -12.80 2.62 -2.68
N TYR A 44 -12.21 3.80 -2.50
CA TYR A 44 -12.98 4.97 -2.06
C TYR A 44 -14.07 5.36 -3.08
N GLY A 45 -13.77 5.33 -4.38
CA GLY A 45 -14.75 5.63 -5.41
C GLY A 45 -15.95 4.68 -5.42
N HIS A 46 -15.73 3.39 -5.13
CA HIS A 46 -16.85 2.45 -4.97
C HIS A 46 -17.55 2.63 -3.62
N ALA A 47 -16.85 3.02 -2.54
CA ALA A 47 -17.48 3.35 -1.26
C ALA A 47 -18.40 4.57 -1.39
N LEU A 48 -17.93 5.61 -2.08
CA LEU A 48 -18.67 6.86 -2.22
C LEU A 48 -19.92 6.72 -3.10
N ARG A 49 -19.90 5.82 -4.08
CA ARG A 49 -21.04 5.54 -4.98
C ARG A 49 -22.01 4.49 -4.45
N ALA A 50 -21.68 3.80 -3.38
CA ALA A 50 -22.57 2.83 -2.76
C ALA A 50 -23.72 3.52 -2.03
N ASN A 51 -24.86 2.83 -1.91
CA ASN A 51 -26.00 3.30 -1.14
C ASN A 51 -25.65 3.45 0.36
N ASP A 52 -26.38 4.31 1.05
CA ASP A 52 -26.10 4.68 2.46
C ASP A 52 -26.31 3.54 3.46
N ASP A 53 -27.06 2.51 3.09
CA ASP A 53 -27.28 1.30 3.89
C ASP A 53 -26.14 0.27 3.74
N THR A 54 -25.22 0.46 2.80
CA THR A 54 -24.11 -0.49 2.61
C THR A 54 -23.08 -0.36 3.72
N VAL A 55 -22.61 -1.50 4.24
CA VAL A 55 -21.56 -1.58 5.29
C VAL A 55 -20.33 -0.73 4.96
N ARG A 56 -19.99 -0.65 3.67
CA ARG A 56 -18.87 0.13 3.17
C ARG A 56 -19.06 1.64 3.33
N LYS A 57 -20.24 2.16 3.00
CA LYS A 57 -20.58 3.59 3.12
C LYS A 57 -20.74 3.97 4.59
N ILE A 58 -21.40 3.11 5.38
CA ILE A 58 -21.52 3.24 6.83
C ILE A 58 -20.13 3.30 7.48
N GLY A 59 -19.27 2.32 7.18
CA GLY A 59 -17.91 2.26 7.73
C GLY A 59 -17.00 3.42 7.30
N LEU A 60 -17.23 3.99 6.11
CA LEU A 60 -16.52 5.18 5.65
C LEU A 60 -16.89 6.43 6.47
N ASN A 61 -18.16 6.55 6.87
CA ASN A 61 -18.70 7.70 7.61
C ASN A 61 -18.63 7.53 9.13
N LEU A 62 -18.25 6.35 9.62
CA LEU A 62 -18.21 6.04 11.04
C LEU A 62 -17.05 6.78 11.73
N GLU A 63 -17.38 7.65 12.69
CA GLU A 63 -16.40 8.15 13.64
C GLU A 63 -16.07 7.05 14.66
N VAL A 64 -14.84 6.54 14.63
CA VAL A 64 -14.38 5.52 15.57
C VAL A 64 -13.67 6.21 16.74
N PRO A 65 -14.21 6.20 17.96
CA PRO A 65 -13.49 6.70 19.14
C PRO A 65 -12.31 5.77 19.42
N GLY A 66 -11.09 6.27 19.23
CA GLY A 66 -9.90 5.46 19.38
C GLY A 66 -8.60 6.25 19.46
N LYS A 67 -8.20 6.66 20.66
CA LYS A 67 -6.78 6.83 20.99
C LYS A 67 -6.40 5.65 21.87
N ARG A 68 -5.56 4.74 21.37
CA ARG A 68 -4.89 3.75 22.22
C ARG A 68 -4.06 4.55 23.23
N PRO A 69 -4.24 4.36 24.55
CA PRO A 69 -3.38 5.00 25.54
C PRO A 69 -1.93 4.61 25.21
N ARG A 70 -1.07 5.62 24.99
CA ARG A 70 0.36 5.39 24.90
C ARG A 70 0.80 4.94 26.29
N ASP A 71 1.32 3.73 26.39
CA ASP A 71 1.86 3.19 27.63
C ASP A 71 3.05 4.06 28.07
N ALA A 72 2.77 5.02 28.95
CA ALA A 72 3.79 5.78 29.66
C ALA A 72 4.39 4.90 30.75
N ARG A 73 5.22 3.92 30.37
CA ARG A 73 6.18 3.33 31.32
C ARG A 73 7.38 4.27 31.40
N GLY A 74 7.37 5.07 32.46
CA GLY A 74 8.41 6.03 32.79
C GLY A 74 9.76 5.37 33.03
N ASN A 75 10.80 6.18 32.81
CA ASN A 75 12.13 5.99 33.35
C ASN A 75 12.03 5.59 34.83
N VAL A 76 12.58 4.42 35.16
CA VAL A 76 13.11 4.16 36.49
C VAL A 76 14.62 4.36 36.35
N GLY A 77 15.11 5.44 36.98
CA GLY A 77 16.54 5.69 37.14
C GLY A 77 17.16 4.75 38.16
#